data_AF-A0A1I2RLV7-F1
#
_entry.id   AF-A0A1I2RLV7-F1
#
_cell.length_a   1.000
_cell.length_b   1.000
_cell.length_c   1.000
_cell.angle_alpha   90.00
_cell.angle_beta   90.00
_cell.angle_gamma   90.00
#
_symmetry.space_group_name_H-M   'P 1'
#
loop_
_entity.id
_entity.type
_entity.pdbx_description
1 polymer ?
#
loop_
_entity_poly.entity_id
_entity_poly.type
_entity_poly.pdbx_seq_one_letter_code
_entity_poly.pdbx_strand_id
1 'polypeptide(L)' 'MIFVRDLTTKEGNQLRHIIRKGSHPVKVRRAMVILASAQKMTVPNIARLYHLSEDHVRRLIHRFNKEGMKSLHPR' A
#
# COMPACT_ATOMS: atom_id res chain seq x y z
N MET A 1 7.20 -6.11 13.97
CA MET A 1 6.02 -5.81 13.12
C MET A 1 6.38 -4.61 12.24
N ILE A 2 6.07 -4.64 10.94
CA ILE A 2 6.39 -3.54 10.01
C ILE A 2 5.08 -2.90 9.59
N PHE A 3 4.98 -1.58 9.75
CA PHE A 3 3.87 -0.76 9.30
C PHE A 3 4.37 0.31 8.32
N VAL A 4 3.44 0.84 7.53
CA VAL A 4 3.68 2.06 6.74
C VAL A 4 3.96 3.22 7.69
N ARG A 5 4.95 4.06 7.33
CA ARG A 5 5.22 5.33 8.03
C ARG A 5 3.97 6.20 8.06
N ASP A 6 3.92 7.17 8.96
CA ASP A 6 2.80 8.11 8.99
C ASP A 6 2.59 8.75 7.61
N LEU A 7 1.38 8.55 7.09
CA LEU A 7 0.95 9.12 5.84
C LEU A 7 0.54 10.56 6.08
N THR A 8 1.04 11.46 5.23
CA THR A 8 0.51 12.82 5.20
C THR A 8 -0.91 12.81 4.60
N THR A 9 -1.73 13.80 4.94
CA THR A 9 -3.08 13.96 4.39
C THR A 9 -3.08 13.99 2.85
N LYS A 10 -2.04 14.57 2.23
CA LYS A 10 -1.85 14.56 0.77
C LYS A 10 -1.66 13.15 0.22
N GLU A 11 -0.80 12.34 0.86
CA GLU A 11 -0.55 10.95 0.46
C GLU A 11 -1.79 10.07 0.63
N GLY A 12 -2.52 10.23 1.73
CA GLY A 12 -3.79 9.54 1.97
C GLY A 12 -4.84 9.87 0.90
N ASN A 13 -4.98 11.15 0.53
CA ASN A 13 -5.89 11.58 -0.53
C ASN A 13 -5.46 11.03 -1.91
N GLN A 14 -4.16 11.02 -2.20
CA GLN A 14 -3.64 10.50 -3.46
C GLN A 14 -3.80 8.98 -3.56
N LEU A 15 -3.59 8.23 -2.47
CA LEU A 15 -3.89 6.80 -2.41
C LEU A 15 -5.37 6.52 -2.66
N ARG A 16 -6.27 7.24 -1.99
CA ARG A 16 -7.72 7.13 -2.22
C ARG A 16 -8.10 7.45 -3.67
N HIS A 17 -7.48 8.47 -4.25
CA HIS A 17 -7.69 8.83 -5.65
C HIS A 17 -7.23 7.71 -6.60
N ILE A 18 -6.05 7.13 -6.36
CA ILE A 18 -5.56 5.98 -7.14
C ILE A 18 -6.50 4.79 -7.00
N ILE A 19 -6.99 4.51 -5.79
CA ILE A 19 -7.92 3.40 -5.55
C ILE A 19 -9.24 3.61 -6.30
N ARG A 20 -9.77 4.84 -6.34
CA ARG A 20 -11.04 5.16 -7.02
C ARG A 20 -10.94 5.32 -8.54
N LYS A 21 -9.86 5.91 -9.05
CA LYS A 21 -9.71 6.34 -10.45
C LYS A 21 -8.54 5.67 -11.19
N GLY A 22 -7.74 4.85 -10.53
CA GLY A 22 -6.56 4.24 -11.13
C GLY A 22 -6.93 3.21 -12.20
N SER A 23 -6.49 3.43 -13.43
CA SER A 23 -6.68 2.45 -14.54
C SER A 23 -5.74 1.24 -14.46
N HIS A 24 -4.69 1.30 -13.65
CA HIS A 24 -3.66 0.24 -13.56
C HIS A 24 -3.95 -0.69 -12.37
N PRO A 25 -4.34 -1.96 -12.60
CA PRO A 25 -4.74 -2.88 -11.53
C PRO A 25 -3.65 -3.09 -10.48
N VAL A 26 -2.39 -3.17 -10.92
CA VAL A 26 -1.22 -3.33 -10.05
C VAL A 26 -1.06 -2.13 -9.12
N LYS A 27 -1.18 -0.91 -9.65
CA LYS A 27 -1.02 0.33 -8.89
C LYS A 27 -2.15 0.50 -7.87
N VAL A 28 -3.38 0.17 -8.26
CA VAL A 28 -4.56 0.16 -7.38
C VAL A 28 -4.37 -0.83 -6.22
N ARG A 29 -3.99 -2.08 -6.52
CA ARG A 29 -3.83 -3.12 -5.51
C ARG A 29 -2.72 -2.78 -4.51
N ARG A 30 -1.60 -2.21 -4.98
CA ARG A 30 -0.53 -1.69 -4.11
C ARG A 30 -1.02 -0.54 -3.23
N ALA A 31 -1.79 0.41 -3.78
CA ALA A 31 -2.33 1.53 -3.01
C ALA A 31 -3.29 1.05 -1.91
N MET A 32 -4.12 0.04 -2.17
CA MET A 32 -5.00 -0.58 -1.18
C MET A 32 -4.21 -1.20 -0.02
N VAL A 33 -3.15 -1.95 -0.31
CA VAL A 33 -2.27 -2.56 0.70
C VAL A 33 -1.64 -1.51 1.62
N ILE A 34 -1.12 -0.42 1.06
CA ILE A 34 -0.51 0.67 1.83
C ILE A 34 -1.55 1.39 2.70
N LEU A 35 -2.74 1.66 2.14
CA LEU A 35 -3.83 2.30 2.89
C LEU A 35 -4.33 1.40 4.04
N ALA A 36 -4.39 0.08 3.84
CA ALA A 36 -4.74 -0.86 4.90
C ALA A 36 -3.68 -0.88 6.01
N SER A 37 -2.39 -0.89 5.64
CA SER A 37 -1.30 -0.82 6.62
C SER A 37 -1.29 0.49 7.40
N ALA A 38 -1.60 1.62 6.75
CA ALA A 38 -1.73 2.92 7.41
C ALA A 38 -2.91 2.99 8.39
N GLN A 39 -3.96 2.18 8.18
CA GLN A 39 -5.06 1.99 9.14
C GLN A 39 -4.70 1.04 10.29
N LYS A 40 -3.41 0.75 10.50
CA LYS A 40 -2.88 -0.18 11.50
C LYS A 40 -3.35 -1.63 11.31
N MET A 41 -3.73 -2.01 10.09
CA MET A 41 -4.03 -3.40 9.77
C MET A 41 -2.73 -4.22 9.70
N THR A 42 -2.75 -5.43 10.24
CA THR A 42 -1.57 -6.29 10.29
C THR A 42 -1.26 -6.90 8.91
N VAL A 43 0.03 -7.10 8.62
CA VAL A 43 0.51 -7.77 7.40
C VAL A 43 -0.25 -9.09 7.09
N PRO A 44 -0.42 -10.04 8.02
CA PRO A 44 -1.18 -11.27 7.76
C PRO A 44 -2.65 -11.02 7.41
N ASN A 45 -3.32 -10.04 8.03
CA ASN A 45 -4.70 -9.69 7.68
C ASN A 45 -4.80 -9.10 6.28
N ILE A 46 -3.84 -8.24 5.91
CA ILE A 46 -3.77 -7.65 4.56
C ILE A 46 -3.50 -8.74 3.52
N ALA A 47 -2.56 -9.63 3.80
CA ALA A 47 -2.23 -10.76 2.95
C ALA A 47 -3.46 -11.64 2.68
N ARG A 48 -4.21 -11.97 3.74
CA ARG A 48 -5.44 -12.77 3.63
C ARG A 48 -6.55 -12.04 2.87
N LEU A 49 -6.76 -10.75 3.13
CA LEU A 49 -7.82 -9.96 2.50
C LEU A 49 -7.59 -9.77 1.00
N TYR A 50 -6.34 -9.55 0.59
CA TYR A 50 -5.98 -9.28 -0.80
C TYR A 50 -5.44 -10.49 -1.55
N HIS A 51 -5.47 -11.69 -0.95
CA HIS A 51 -4.89 -12.93 -1.49
C HIS A 51 -3.44 -12.75 -1.96
N LEU A 52 -2.62 -12.09 -1.13
CA LEU A 52 -1.20 -11.85 -1.36
C LEU A 52 -0.36 -12.63 -0.35
N SER A 53 0.88 -12.93 -0.71
CA SER A 53 1.85 -13.46 0.25
C SER A 53 2.25 -12.38 1.26
N GLU A 54 2.38 -12.74 2.54
CA GLU A 54 2.83 -11.82 3.60
C GLU A 54 4.17 -11.16 3.27
N ASP A 55 5.09 -11.92 2.68
CA ASP A 55 6.38 -11.44 2.24
C ASP A 55 6.27 -10.37 1.13
N HIS A 56 5.29 -10.52 0.24
CA HIS A 56 4.99 -9.50 -0.77
C HIS A 56 4.46 -8.22 -0.13
N VAL A 57 3.55 -8.34 0.84
CA VAL A 57 3.02 -7.19 1.59
C VAL A 57 4.14 -6.48 2.36
N ARG A 58 5.02 -7.24 3.02
CA ARG A 58 6.18 -6.69 3.74
C ARG A 58 7.12 -5.93 2.80
N ARG A 59 7.43 -6.48 1.63
CA ARG A 59 8.22 -5.78 0.60
C ARG A 59 7.56 -4.49 0.13
N LEU A 60 6.25 -4.49 -0.10
CA LEU A 60 5.52 -3.29 -0.51
C LEU A 60 5.60 -2.20 0.54
N ILE A 61 5.38 -2.53 1.81
CA ILE A 61 5.46 -1.59 2.93
C ILE A 61 6.89 -1.04 3.05
N HIS A 62 7.90 -1.90 2.99
CA HIS A 62 9.30 -1.46 3.06
C HIS A 62 9.67 -0.52 1.91
N ARG A 63 9.26 -0.87 0.68
CA ARG A 63 9.47 -0.05 -0.50
C ARG A 63 8.75 1.29 -0.40
N PHE A 64 7.52 1.30 0.10
CA PHE A 64 6.76 2.52 0.33
C PHE A 64 7.40 3.40 1.40
N ASN A 65 7.92 2.82 2.48
CA ASN A 65 8.65 3.59 3.49
C ASN A 65 9.93 4.24 2.94
N LYS A 66 10.59 3.60 1.96
CA LYS A 66 11.81 4.11 1.33
C LYS A 66 11.55 5.12 0.20
N GLU A 67 10.58 4.86 -0.67
CA GLU A 67 10.35 5.62 -1.92
C GLU A 67 9.06 6.46 -1.90
N GLY A 68 8.20 6.27 -0.90
CA GLY A 68 6.88 6.90 -0.82
C GLY A 68 5.98 6.51 -1.98
N MET A 69 5.23 7.47 -2.52
CA MET A 69 4.29 7.28 -3.63
C MET A 69 4.93 6.75 -4.92
N LYS A 70 6.26 6.90 -5.09
CA LYS A 70 6.99 6.34 -6.25
C LYS A 70 6.95 4.80 -6.26
N SER A 71 6.90 4.15 -5.10
CA SER A 71 6.83 2.68 -4.96
C SER A 71 5.58 2.04 -5.59
N LEU A 72 4.52 2.83 -5.75
CA LEU A 72 3.25 2.38 -6.34
C LEU A 72 3.34 2.20 -7.84
N HIS A 73 4.28 2.87 -8.51
CA HIS A 73 4.46 2.71 -9.95
C HIS A 73 5.13 1.36 -10.25
N PRO A 74 4.57 0.55 -11.16
CA PRO A 74 5.31 -0.56 -11.72
C PRO A 74 6.53 -0.01 -12.45
N ARG A 75 7.69 -0.65 -12.25
CA ARG A 75 8.82 -0.51 -13.17
C ARG A 75 8.54 -1.35 -14.40
#